data_AF-A0AB36P389-F1
#
_entry.id   AF-A0AB36P389-F1
#
_cell.length_a   1.000
_cell.length_b   1.000
_cell.length_c   1.000
_cell.angle_alpha   90.00
_cell.angle_beta   90.00
_cell.angle_gamma   90.00
#
_symmetry.space_group_name_H-M   'P 1'
#
loop_
_entity.id
_entity.type
_entity.pdbx_description
1 polymer ?
#
loop_
_entity_poly.entity_id
_entity_poly.type
_entity_poly.pdbx_seq_one_letter_code
_entity_poly.pdbx_strand_id
1 'polypeptide(L)'
;MAEDKRDPGKRELIGGIVLLAIIFTVIFFSNKSNNEYKKYEKTFKGETIGFVTRIEHAGKRDYLKYYYYSGRKILSEVSSRDNSLVDKFYKVKYDLNNSENNYIVLEEELKPDSITLVKAGFTKTKYYIYDAGVTCKYIEKSKWK
;
A
#
# COMPACT_ATOMS: atom_id res chain seq x y z
N MET A 1 -5.48 34.14 54.08
CA MET A 1 -5.59 32.76 53.58
C MET A 1 -6.90 32.69 52.81
N ALA A 2 -6.86 32.76 51.48
CA ALA A 2 -8.08 32.81 50.66
C ALA A 2 -8.58 31.39 50.41
N GLU A 3 -9.74 31.05 50.95
CA GLU A 3 -10.42 29.77 50.66
C GLU A 3 -10.87 29.75 49.20
N ASP A 4 -10.30 28.81 48.47
CA ASP A 4 -10.61 28.49 47.10
C ASP A 4 -11.99 27.81 47.02
N LYS A 5 -13.04 28.62 46.86
CA LYS A 5 -14.42 28.18 46.63
C LYS A 5 -14.60 27.68 45.19
N ARG A 6 -13.95 26.58 44.83
CA ARG A 6 -14.20 25.89 43.56
C ARG A 6 -15.40 24.95 43.70
N ASP A 7 -16.53 25.41 43.19
CA ASP A 7 -17.81 24.69 43.12
C ASP A 7 -17.64 23.32 42.42
N PRO A 8 -17.86 22.20 43.13
CA PRO A 8 -17.66 20.85 42.59
C PRO A 8 -18.62 20.53 41.42
N GLY A 9 -19.83 21.12 41.40
CA GLY A 9 -20.81 20.88 40.33
C GLY A 9 -20.36 21.42 38.96
N LYS A 10 -19.58 22.51 38.94
CA LYS A 10 -19.01 23.06 37.71
C LYS A 10 -17.92 22.17 37.12
N ARG A 11 -17.15 21.45 37.96
CA ARG A 11 -16.09 20.55 37.48
C ARG A 11 -16.64 19.30 36.81
N GLU A 12 -17.74 18.75 37.33
CA GLU A 12 -18.41 17.60 36.72
C GLU A 12 -19.09 17.97 35.39
N LEU A 13 -19.70 19.15 35.30
CA LEU A 13 -20.23 19.69 34.05
C LEU A 13 -19.14 19.91 33.00
N ILE A 14 -18.02 20.52 33.37
CA ILE A 14 -16.88 20.74 32.46
C ILE A 14 -16.27 19.40 32.03
N GLY A 15 -16.11 18.45 32.96
CA GLY A 15 -15.62 17.09 32.65
C GLY A 15 -16.52 16.36 31.66
N GLY A 16 -17.84 16.44 31.84
CA GLY A 16 -18.82 15.87 30.90
C GLY A 16 -18.75 16.49 29.51
N ILE A 17 -18.59 17.81 29.41
CA ILE A 17 -18.45 18.52 28.12
C ILE A 17 -17.17 18.09 27.40
N VAL A 18 -16.05 17.96 28.12
CA VAL A 18 -14.77 17.52 27.54
C VAL A 18 -14.87 16.08 27.03
N LEU A 19 -15.50 15.18 27.80
CA LEU A 19 -15.69 13.79 27.39
C LEU A 19 -16.54 13.69 26.10
N LEU A 20 -17.63 14.46 26.02
CA LEU A 20 -18.48 14.52 24.82
C LEU A 20 -17.71 15.04 23.61
N ALA A 21 -16.87 16.06 23.78
CA ALA A 21 -16.03 16.59 22.71
C ALA A 21 -15.02 15.55 22.20
N ILE A 22 -14.40 14.76 23.10
CA ILE A 22 -13.48 13.67 22.72
C ILE A 22 -14.22 12.60 21.91
N ILE A 23 -15.38 12.15 22.39
CA ILE A 23 -16.20 11.14 21.70
C ILE A 23 -16.62 11.64 20.31
N PHE A 24 -17.07 12.88 20.21
CA PHE A 24 -17.47 13.49 18.94
C PHE A 24 -16.29 13.58 17.96
N THR A 25 -15.10 13.90 18.47
CA THR A 25 -13.87 13.97 17.69
C THR A 25 -13.49 12.59 17.15
N VAL A 26 -13.52 11.55 17.98
CA VAL A 26 -13.24 10.17 17.57
C VAL A 26 -14.23 9.71 16.49
N ILE A 27 -15.54 9.91 16.71
CA ILE A 27 -16.59 9.54 15.74
C ILE A 27 -16.40 10.29 14.42
N PHE A 28 -16.09 11.59 14.48
CA PHE A 28 -15.89 12.42 13.29
C PHE A 28 -14.66 11.97 12.48
N PHE A 29 -13.53 11.68 13.13
CA PHE A 29 -12.34 11.15 12.47
C PHE A 29 -12.57 9.74 11.89
N SER A 30 -13.26 8.85 12.61
CA SER A 30 -13.61 7.52 12.12
C SER A 30 -14.60 7.56 10.95
N ASN A 31 -15.55 8.50 10.95
CA ASN A 31 -16.47 8.67 9.82
C ASN A 31 -15.77 9.26 8.59
N LYS A 32 -14.82 10.18 8.77
CA LYS A 32 -14.05 10.73 7.66
C LYS A 32 -13.19 9.66 6.99
N SER A 33 -12.49 8.82 7.76
CA SER A 33 -11.71 7.70 7.19
C SER A 33 -12.60 6.65 6.51
N ASN A 34 -13.75 6.31 7.11
CA ASN A 34 -14.71 5.39 6.51
C ASN A 34 -15.35 5.94 5.23
N ASN A 35 -15.59 7.25 5.13
CA ASN A 35 -16.19 7.83 3.93
C ASN A 35 -15.20 7.86 2.77
N GLU A 36 -13.91 8.10 3.04
CA GLU A 36 -12.84 7.90 2.06
C GLU A 36 -12.77 6.42 1.64
N TYR A 37 -12.71 5.48 2.59
CA TYR A 37 -12.70 4.03 2.30
C TYR A 37 -13.90 3.58 1.44
N LYS A 38 -15.12 4.01 1.78
CA LYS A 38 -16.35 3.70 1.03
C LYS A 38 -16.39 4.39 -0.34
N LYS A 39 -15.77 5.56 -0.50
CA LYS A 39 -15.62 6.22 -1.80
C LYS A 39 -14.68 5.42 -2.70
N TYR A 40 -13.60 4.87 -2.15
CA TYR A 40 -12.64 4.02 -2.86
C TYR A 40 -13.22 2.66 -3.25
N GLU A 41 -14.01 2.03 -2.36
CA GLU A 41 -14.71 0.77 -2.64
C GLU A 41 -15.71 0.90 -3.81
N LYS A 42 -16.35 2.08 -3.98
CA LYS A 42 -17.32 2.34 -5.04
C LYS A 42 -16.72 2.64 -6.42
N THR A 43 -15.46 3.06 -6.50
CA THR A 43 -14.76 3.34 -7.78
C THR A 43 -13.97 2.14 -8.31
N PHE A 44 -13.92 1.05 -7.57
CA PHE A 44 -13.12 -0.12 -7.88
C PHE A 44 -13.66 -0.92 -9.08
N LYS A 45 -12.81 -1.21 -10.07
CA LYS A 45 -13.20 -1.99 -11.26
C LYS A 45 -12.56 -3.38 -11.33
N GLY A 46 -11.44 -3.61 -10.66
CA GLY A 46 -10.78 -4.91 -10.71
C GLY A 46 -9.59 -5.08 -9.77
N GLU A 47 -9.35 -6.34 -9.40
CA GLU A 47 -8.24 -6.79 -8.57
C GLU A 47 -7.24 -7.55 -9.43
N THR A 48 -5.95 -7.37 -9.17
CA THR A 48 -4.88 -8.11 -9.86
C THR A 48 -3.65 -8.22 -8.96
N ILE A 49 -2.59 -8.82 -9.48
CA ILE A 49 -1.31 -8.97 -8.82
C ILE A 49 -0.36 -7.88 -9.33
N GLY A 50 0.23 -7.13 -8.40
CA GLY A 50 1.33 -6.22 -8.67
C GLY A 50 2.66 -6.81 -8.25
N PHE A 51 3.71 -6.50 -9.00
CA PHE A 51 5.09 -6.84 -8.66
C PHE A 51 5.88 -5.58 -8.35
N VAL A 52 6.44 -5.52 -7.16
CA VAL A 52 7.27 -4.40 -6.70
C VAL A 52 8.68 -4.60 -7.21
N THR A 53 9.22 -3.58 -7.87
CA THR A 53 10.49 -3.71 -8.62
C THR A 53 11.66 -3.03 -7.96
N ARG A 54 11.46 -1.83 -7.43
CA ARG A 54 12.55 -1.02 -6.83
C ARG A 54 11.98 0.12 -6.02
N ILE A 55 12.82 0.68 -5.17
CA ILE A 55 12.61 2.03 -4.62
C ILE A 55 13.30 3.05 -5.54
N GLU A 56 12.61 4.16 -5.78
CA GLU A 56 13.14 5.32 -6.46
C GLU A 56 13.13 6.52 -5.52
N HIS A 57 14.29 7.16 -5.39
CA HIS A 57 14.46 8.35 -4.56
C HIS A 57 14.17 9.60 -5.39
N ALA A 58 13.11 10.33 -5.06
CA ALA A 58 12.75 11.58 -5.70
C ALA A 58 12.72 12.70 -4.65
N GLY A 59 13.83 13.44 -4.58
CA GLY A 59 14.02 14.52 -3.61
C GLY A 59 14.12 13.99 -2.18
N LYS A 60 13.15 14.36 -1.33
CA LYS A 60 13.09 13.93 0.09
C LYS A 60 12.18 12.72 0.34
N ARG A 61 11.61 12.15 -0.73
CA ARG A 61 10.63 11.07 -0.67
C ARG A 61 11.12 9.87 -1.46
N ASP A 62 10.77 8.69 -0.96
CA ASP A 62 11.09 7.42 -1.57
C ASP A 62 9.78 6.80 -2.04
N TYR A 63 9.81 6.29 -3.26
CA TYR A 63 8.64 5.71 -3.91
C TYR A 63 8.95 4.28 -4.33
N LEU A 64 8.13 3.34 -3.86
CA LEU A 64 8.13 1.99 -4.39
C LEU A 64 7.51 2.02 -5.77
N LYS A 65 8.29 1.63 -6.77
CA LYS A 65 7.81 1.40 -8.14
C LYS A 65 7.31 -0.04 -8.25
N TYR A 66 6.09 -0.19 -8.72
CA TYR A 66 5.49 -1.49 -8.99
C TYR A 66 4.79 -1.47 -10.33
N TYR A 67 4.57 -2.65 -10.91
CA TYR A 67 3.73 -2.78 -12.10
C TYR A 67 2.75 -3.93 -11.96
N TYR A 68 1.67 -3.83 -12.72
CA TYR A 68 0.66 -4.87 -12.84
C TYR A 68 0.13 -4.91 -14.27
N TYR A 69 -0.68 -5.91 -14.59
CA TYR A 69 -1.32 -6.02 -15.90
C TYR A 69 -2.84 -5.93 -15.79
N SER A 70 -3.43 -5.15 -16.69
CA SER A 70 -4.86 -5.12 -16.98
C SER A 70 -5.03 -4.88 -18.48
N GLY A 71 -4.87 -5.95 -19.26
CA GLY A 71 -4.74 -5.92 -20.72
C GLY A 71 -3.41 -5.36 -21.24
N ARG A 72 -2.82 -4.37 -20.54
CA ARG A 72 -1.50 -3.80 -20.77
C ARG A 72 -0.71 -3.70 -19.46
N LYS A 73 0.61 -3.57 -19.57
CA LYS A 73 1.48 -3.28 -18.43
C LYS A 73 1.22 -1.85 -17.93
N ILE A 74 0.94 -1.71 -16.64
CA ILE A 74 0.73 -0.41 -15.99
C ILE A 74 1.82 -0.25 -14.92
N LEU A 75 2.59 0.82 -15.02
CA LEU A 75 3.58 1.22 -14.01
C LEU A 75 2.91 2.19 -13.03
N SER A 76 3.15 2.00 -11.75
CA SER A 76 2.58 2.84 -10.69
C SER A 76 3.57 2.96 -9.54
N GLU A 77 3.28 3.88 -8.63
CA GLU A 77 4.14 4.17 -7.50
C GLU A 77 3.34 4.38 -6.23
N VAL A 78 3.97 4.10 -5.09
CA VAL A 78 3.41 4.37 -3.76
C VAL A 78 4.53 4.87 -2.86
N SER A 79 4.24 5.86 -2.02
CA SER A 79 5.20 6.40 -1.07
C SER A 79 5.52 5.35 0.00
N SER A 80 6.76 4.87 0.04
CA SER A 80 7.27 3.98 1.07
C SER A 80 8.79 3.95 1.03
N ARG A 81 9.40 3.82 2.20
CA ARG A 81 10.86 3.69 2.36
C ARG A 81 11.31 2.25 2.64
N ASP A 82 10.38 1.32 2.69
CA ASP A 82 10.66 -0.05 3.09
C ASP A 82 11.17 -0.89 1.92
N ASN A 83 12.51 -1.03 1.86
CA ASN A 83 13.18 -1.85 0.86
C ASN A 83 12.83 -3.35 0.96
N SER A 84 12.31 -3.83 2.10
CA SER A 84 11.94 -5.25 2.26
C SER A 84 10.72 -5.67 1.43
N LEU A 85 10.03 -4.70 0.82
CA LEU A 85 8.88 -4.90 -0.05
C LEU A 85 9.29 -5.14 -1.52
N VAL A 86 10.56 -4.94 -1.87
CA VAL A 86 11.08 -5.12 -3.24
C VAL A 86 11.12 -6.61 -3.61
N ASP A 87 10.93 -6.91 -4.89
CA ASP A 87 10.93 -8.26 -5.48
C ASP A 87 9.83 -9.19 -4.94
N LYS A 88 8.71 -8.61 -4.53
CA LYS A 88 7.55 -9.31 -3.96
C LYS A 88 6.27 -8.99 -4.72
N PHE A 89 5.29 -9.88 -4.56
CA PHE A 89 3.97 -9.75 -5.16
C PHE A 89 2.95 -9.29 -4.12
N TYR A 90 2.03 -8.44 -4.55
CA TYR A 90 0.99 -7.88 -3.68
C TYR A 90 -0.32 -7.73 -4.45
N LYS A 91 -1.43 -7.62 -3.71
CA LYS A 91 -2.72 -7.31 -4.32
C LYS A 91 -2.73 -5.85 -4.78
N VAL A 92 -3.18 -5.63 -6.00
CA VAL A 92 -3.44 -4.31 -6.57
C VAL A 92 -4.91 -4.16 -6.83
N LYS A 93 -5.47 -3.04 -6.40
CA LYS A 93 -6.83 -2.61 -6.70
C LYS A 93 -6.77 -1.45 -7.68
N TYR A 94 -7.47 -1.58 -8.80
CA TYR A 94 -7.39 -0.59 -9.87
C TYR A 94 -8.75 -0.17 -10.43
N ASP A 95 -8.77 1.06 -10.96
CA ASP A 95 -9.80 1.63 -11.80
C ASP A 95 -9.13 2.18 -13.08
N LEU A 96 -9.39 1.55 -14.22
CA LEU A 96 -8.84 1.97 -15.52
C LEU A 96 -9.33 3.35 -15.95
N ASN A 97 -10.48 3.79 -15.44
CA ASN A 97 -11.05 5.10 -15.76
C ASN A 97 -10.49 6.21 -14.87
N ASN A 98 -9.98 5.87 -13.69
CA ASN A 98 -9.40 6.82 -12.75
C ASN A 98 -8.14 6.23 -12.10
N SER A 99 -7.01 6.44 -12.78
CA SER A 99 -5.73 5.89 -12.34
C SER A 99 -5.21 6.45 -11.01
N GLU A 100 -5.73 7.60 -10.56
CA GLU A 100 -5.35 8.20 -9.27
C GLU A 100 -5.86 7.38 -8.08
N ASN A 101 -6.92 6.59 -8.28
CA ASN A 101 -7.48 5.71 -7.25
C ASN A 101 -6.83 4.33 -7.22
N ASN A 102 -5.86 4.06 -8.09
CA ASN A 102 -5.15 2.79 -8.10
C ASN A 102 -4.25 2.69 -6.86
N TYR A 103 -4.30 1.57 -6.16
CA TYR A 103 -3.44 1.35 -5.01
C TYR A 103 -3.02 -0.11 -4.85
N ILE A 104 -1.90 -0.28 -4.16
CA ILE A 104 -1.30 -1.57 -3.82
C ILE A 104 -1.44 -1.81 -2.32
N VAL A 105 -1.83 -3.02 -1.93
CA VAL A 105 -2.00 -3.44 -0.53
C VAL A 105 -0.69 -4.08 -0.08
N LEU A 106 0.12 -3.35 0.70
CA LEU A 106 1.49 -3.74 1.07
C LEU A 106 1.55 -4.57 2.36
N GLU A 107 0.46 -4.61 3.11
CA GLU A 107 0.34 -5.33 4.38
C GLU A 107 0.38 -6.85 4.21
N GLU A 108 0.01 -7.35 3.02
CA GLU A 108 -0.11 -8.78 2.73
C GLU A 108 0.69 -9.16 1.47
N GLU A 109 1.88 -9.73 1.69
CA GLU A 109 2.68 -10.33 0.62
C GLU A 109 1.96 -11.57 0.06
N LEU A 110 1.79 -11.59 -1.27
CA LEU A 110 1.27 -12.74 -1.99
C LEU A 110 2.40 -13.69 -2.39
N LYS A 111 2.13 -14.99 -2.31
CA LYS A 111 2.98 -16.06 -2.85
C LYS A 111 2.26 -16.83 -3.96
N PRO A 112 1.93 -16.17 -5.09
CA PRO A 112 1.16 -16.79 -6.14
C PRO A 112 1.96 -17.91 -6.83
N ASP A 113 1.25 -18.97 -7.21
CA ASP A 113 1.83 -20.01 -8.06
C ASP A 113 2.07 -19.48 -9.50
N SER A 114 2.80 -20.26 -10.30
CA SER A 114 3.16 -19.86 -11.67
C SER A 114 1.95 -19.70 -12.60
N ILE A 115 0.88 -20.48 -12.41
CA ILE A 115 -0.35 -20.40 -13.23
C ILE A 115 -1.09 -19.11 -12.90
N THR A 116 -1.19 -18.78 -11.61
CA THR A 116 -1.80 -17.55 -11.10
C THR A 116 -1.05 -16.31 -11.65
N LEU A 117 0.28 -16.34 -11.66
CA LEU A 117 1.08 -15.26 -12.26
C LEU A 117 0.86 -15.11 -13.77
N VAL A 118 0.82 -16.22 -14.51
CA VAL A 118 0.54 -16.19 -15.96
C VAL A 118 -0.86 -15.67 -16.26
N LYS A 119 -1.87 -16.08 -15.48
CA LYS A 119 -3.24 -15.54 -15.59
C LYS A 119 -3.30 -14.04 -15.30
N ALA A 120 -2.47 -13.57 -14.37
CA ALA A 120 -2.30 -12.15 -14.06
C ALA A 120 -1.44 -11.39 -15.09
N GLY A 121 -1.01 -12.03 -16.19
CA GLY A 121 -0.29 -11.40 -17.29
C GLY A 121 1.23 -11.41 -17.17
N PHE A 122 1.78 -12.01 -16.11
CA PHE A 122 3.24 -12.11 -15.94
C PHE A 122 3.83 -13.21 -16.82
N THR A 123 5.05 -12.96 -17.27
CA THR A 123 5.83 -13.92 -18.06
C THR A 123 7.14 -14.24 -17.37
N LYS A 124 7.58 -15.49 -17.47
CA LYS A 124 8.87 -15.90 -16.93
C LYS A 124 9.93 -15.76 -18.01
N THR A 125 10.89 -14.86 -17.80
CA THR A 125 11.98 -14.62 -18.75
C THR A 125 13.26 -15.29 -18.26
N LYS A 126 13.93 -16.00 -19.18
CA LYS A 126 15.25 -16.59 -18.94
C LYS A 126 16.34 -15.54 -19.14
N TYR A 127 17.40 -15.60 -18.35
CA TYR A 127 18.59 -14.79 -18.51
C TYR A 127 19.83 -15.60 -18.11
N TYR A 128 21.00 -15.16 -18.53
CA TYR A 128 22.24 -15.89 -18.33
C TYR A 128 23.25 -15.01 -17.57
N ILE A 129 23.89 -15.58 -16.55
CA ILE A 129 25.00 -14.94 -15.82
C ILE A 129 26.26 -15.73 -16.13
N TYR A 130 27.32 -15.05 -16.58
CA TYR A 130 28.61 -15.69 -16.77
C TYR A 130 29.31 -15.90 -15.43
N ASP A 131 29.60 -17.16 -15.09
CA ASP A 131 30.36 -17.53 -13.91
C ASP A 131 31.84 -17.71 -14.28
N ALA A 132 32.59 -16.62 -14.17
CA ALA A 132 34.01 -16.57 -14.45
C ALA A 132 34.89 -17.26 -13.39
N GLY A 133 34.34 -17.56 -12.21
CA GLY A 133 35.12 -17.96 -11.04
C GLY A 133 35.15 -19.47 -10.79
N VAL A 134 34.11 -20.21 -11.20
CA VAL A 134 34.00 -21.64 -10.89
C VAL A 134 33.86 -22.49 -12.15
N THR A 135 32.91 -22.15 -13.02
CA THR A 135 32.53 -23.04 -14.13
C THR A 135 32.99 -22.54 -15.51
N CYS A 136 33.39 -21.27 -15.64
CA CYS A 136 33.68 -20.59 -16.92
C CYS A 136 32.55 -20.75 -17.94
N LYS A 137 31.29 -20.76 -17.46
CA LYS A 137 30.09 -21.03 -18.25
C LYS A 137 28.99 -20.02 -17.93
N TYR A 138 28.06 -19.89 -18.87
CA TYR A 138 26.81 -19.17 -18.64
C TYR A 138 25.84 -20.03 -17.83
N ILE A 139 25.43 -19.52 -16.68
CA ILE A 139 24.43 -20.13 -15.81
C ILE A 139 23.07 -19.55 -16.16
N GLU A 140 22.14 -20.41 -16.58
CA GLU A 140 20.75 -20.02 -16.82
C GLU A 140 20.04 -19.68 -15.49
N LYS A 141 19.35 -18.55 -15.49
CA LYS A 141 18.48 -18.07 -14.42
C LYS A 141 17.15 -17.64 -15.01
N SER A 142 16.15 -17.44 -14.16
CA SER A 142 14.83 -17.00 -14.60
C SER A 142 14.21 -16.03 -13.61
N LYS A 143 13.43 -15.07 -14.11
CA LYS A 143 12.69 -14.10 -13.29
C LYS A 143 11.34 -13.77 -13.90
N TRP A 144 10.40 -13.31 -13.08
CA TRP A 144 9.10 -12.82 -13.53
C TRP A 144 9.20 -11.40 -14.09
N LYS A 145 8.42 -11.10 -15.14
CA LYS A 145 8.36 -9.81 -15.83
C LYS A 145 6.94 -9.48 -16.27
#